data_AF-A0A7X9FN60-F1
#
_entry.id   AF-A0A7X9FN60-F1
#
_cell.length_a   1.000
_cell.length_b   1.000
_cell.length_c   1.000
_cell.angle_alpha   90.00
_cell.angle_beta   90.00
_cell.angle_gamma   90.00
#
_symmetry.space_group_name_H-M   'P 1'
#
loop_
_entity.id
_entity.type
_entity.pdbx_description
1 polymer ?
#
loop_
_entity_poly.entity_id
_entity_poly.type
_entity_poly.pdbx_seq_one_letter_code
_entity_poly.pdbx_strand_id
1 'polypeptide(L)'
;LYGIECLRVRPLTLPDIRVSPGSLRKGVVANFLNPHPYVFWATVGAPATLSAAHSPAGIPAAAAFLFGFYLCLVGAKVCAALLTGKFRSFLGSRGYALLMRLLGLALFAFAAFFVRDGLRFLGLFS
;
A
#
# COMPACT_ATOMS: atom_id res chain seq x y z
N LEU A 1 14.45 -8.04 6.49
CA LEU A 1 14.41 -9.52 6.31
C LEU A 1 12.96 -10.02 6.14
N TYR A 2 12.13 -9.33 5.33
CA TYR A 2 10.69 -9.58 5.23
C TYR A 2 10.32 -10.85 4.42
N GLY A 3 11.24 -11.32 3.56
CA GLY A 3 11.03 -12.50 2.70
C GLY A 3 10.91 -13.83 3.45
N ILE A 4 11.70 -14.00 4.53
CA ILE A 4 11.69 -15.24 5.33
C ILE A 4 10.45 -15.31 6.22
N GLU A 5 9.90 -14.17 6.64
CA GLU A 5 8.66 -14.11 7.42
C GLU A 5 7.44 -14.54 6.61
N CYS A 6 7.38 -14.22 5.31
CA CYS A 6 6.34 -14.71 4.40
C CYS A 6 6.38 -16.24 4.24
N LEU A 7 7.57 -16.84 4.36
CA LEU A 7 7.74 -18.29 4.29
C LEU A 7 7.26 -19.00 5.57
N ARG A 8 7.10 -18.30 6.70
CA ARG A 8 6.79 -18.92 8.00
C ARG A 8 5.35 -18.70 8.50
N VAL A 9 4.45 -18.20 7.64
CA VAL A 9 3.05 -17.94 8.00
C VAL A 9 2.37 -19.23 8.47
N ARG A 10 2.23 -19.38 9.79
CA ARG A 10 1.33 -20.37 10.40
C ARG A 10 -0.12 -19.94 10.18
N PRO A 11 -1.08 -20.87 10.08
CA PRO A 11 -2.49 -20.50 10.09
C PRO A 11 -2.79 -19.76 11.39
N LEU A 12 -3.15 -18.48 11.29
CA LEU A 12 -3.51 -17.65 12.43
C LEU A 12 -4.82 -18.19 13.02
N THR A 13 -4.78 -18.68 14.25
CA THR A 13 -5.98 -18.84 15.07
C THR A 13 -6.50 -17.43 15.35
N LEU A 14 -7.49 -16.99 14.58
CA LEU A 14 -8.02 -15.63 14.65
C LEU A 14 -8.56 -15.37 16.07
N PRO A 15 -7.91 -14.51 16.87
CA PRO A 15 -8.47 -14.12 18.16
C PRO A 15 -9.79 -13.39 17.91
N ASP A 16 -10.78 -13.62 18.77
CA ASP A 16 -12.03 -12.86 18.81
C ASP A 16 -11.69 -11.35 18.85
N ILE A 17 -11.92 -10.63 17.75
CA ILE A 17 -11.55 -9.22 17.62
C ILE A 17 -12.55 -8.41 18.46
N ARG A 18 -12.30 -8.32 19.75
CA ARG A 18 -12.99 -7.36 20.62
C ARG A 18 -12.39 -5.99 20.38
N VAL A 19 -13.18 -5.10 19.78
CA VAL A 19 -12.79 -3.70 19.55
C VAL A 19 -12.60 -3.04 20.92
N SER A 20 -11.34 -2.95 21.36
CA SER A 20 -10.99 -2.33 22.64
C SER A 20 -11.24 -0.81 22.60
N PRO A 21 -11.82 -0.20 23.66
CA PRO A 21 -11.99 1.24 23.77
C PRO A 21 -10.60 1.90 23.77
N GLY A 22 -10.19 2.44 22.62
CA GLY A 22 -8.84 2.97 22.40
C GLY A 22 -8.23 2.63 21.04
N SER A 23 -8.85 1.72 20.27
CA SER A 23 -8.43 1.38 18.90
C SER A 23 -8.41 2.57 17.94
N LEU A 24 -9.37 3.48 18.05
CA LEU A 24 -9.43 4.71 17.24
C LEU A 24 -8.26 5.64 17.54
N ARG A 25 -7.98 5.91 18.82
CA ARG A 25 -6.83 6.75 19.23
C ARG A 25 -5.51 6.15 18.76
N LYS A 26 -5.33 4.84 18.89
CA LYS A 26 -4.14 4.15 18.36
C LYS A 26 -4.04 4.29 16.84
N GLY A 27 -5.16 4.18 16.12
CA GLY A 27 -5.20 4.37 14.67
C GLY A 27 -4.82 5.80 14.24
N VAL A 28 -5.34 6.82 14.93
CA VAL A 28 -5.00 8.23 14.67
C VAL A 28 -3.52 8.48 14.91
N VAL A 29 -2.99 8.05 16.07
CA VAL A 29 -1.56 8.23 16.39
C VAL A 29 -0.67 7.48 15.41
N ALA A 30 -1.02 6.26 15.03
CA ALA A 30 -0.26 5.48 14.05
C ALA A 30 -0.25 6.11 12.65
N ASN A 31 -1.34 6.74 12.24
CA ASN A 31 -1.41 7.45 10.96
C ASN A 31 -0.63 8.78 11.01
N PHE A 32 -0.75 9.53 12.10
CA PHE A 32 -0.03 10.78 12.29
C PHE A 32 1.49 10.59 12.39
N LEU A 33 1.95 9.53 13.04
CA LEU A 33 3.39 9.22 13.13
C LEU A 33 3.91 8.47 11.89
N ASN A 34 3.06 8.16 10.92
CA ASN A 34 3.50 7.53 9.69
C ASN A 34 4.18 8.59 8.79
N PRO A 35 5.45 8.45 8.39
CA PRO A 35 6.12 9.40 7.51
C PRO A 35 5.57 9.35 6.07
N HIS A 36 4.94 8.24 5.67
CA HIS A 36 4.56 7.97 4.29
C HIS A 36 3.57 9.00 3.70
N PRO A 37 2.49 9.42 4.39
CA PRO A 37 1.60 10.49 3.89
C PRO A 37 2.32 11.81 3.68
N TYR A 38 3.25 12.19 4.57
CA TYR A 38 3.99 13.45 4.45
C TYR A 38 4.94 13.43 3.27
N VAL A 39 5.71 12.34 3.10
CA VAL A 39 6.60 12.18 1.94
C VAL A 39 5.80 12.23 0.65
N PHE A 40 4.68 11.49 0.57
CA PHE A 40 3.80 11.52 -0.60
C PHE A 40 3.32 12.93 -0.93
N TRP A 41 2.79 13.67 0.06
CA TRP A 41 2.30 15.03 -0.17
C TRP A 41 3.41 16.00 -0.55
N ALA A 42 4.60 15.85 0.03
CA ALA A 42 5.76 16.68 -0.32
C ALA A 42 6.26 16.42 -1.75
N THR A 43 6.29 15.16 -2.20
CA THR A 43 6.95 14.79 -3.47
C THR A 43 6.01 14.67 -4.65
N VAL A 44 4.75 14.28 -4.43
CA VAL A 44 3.80 13.95 -5.50
C VAL A 44 2.47 14.66 -5.31
N GLY A 45 1.84 14.50 -4.15
CA GLY A 45 0.48 14.97 -3.90
C GLY A 45 0.33 16.47 -4.09
N ALA A 46 1.16 17.29 -3.43
CA ALA A 46 1.07 18.74 -3.52
C ALA A 46 1.49 19.27 -4.92
N PRO A 47 2.61 18.82 -5.52
CA PRO A 47 2.96 19.23 -6.89
C PRO A 47 1.88 18.88 -7.92
N ALA A 48 1.28 17.69 -7.84
CA ALA A 48 0.20 17.26 -8.76
C ALA A 48 -1.08 18.07 -8.56
N THR A 49 -1.47 18.32 -7.31
CA THR A 49 -2.67 19.12 -7.00
C THR A 49 -2.50 20.57 -7.43
N LEU A 50 -1.31 21.14 -7.22
CA LEU A 50 -1.00 22.51 -7.63
C LEU A 50 -0.90 22.65 -9.15
N SER A 51 -0.33 21.65 -9.84
CA SER A 51 -0.32 21.60 -11.31
C SER A 51 -1.73 21.52 -11.89
N ALA A 52 -2.61 20.73 -11.26
CA ALA A 52 -4.02 20.68 -11.63
C ALA A 52 -4.73 22.02 -11.38
N ALA A 53 -4.43 22.70 -10.27
CA ALA A 53 -5.00 24.02 -9.95
C ALA A 53 -4.55 25.12 -10.93
N HIS A 54 -3.32 25.04 -11.46
CA HIS A 54 -2.81 25.97 -12.48
C HIS A 54 -3.23 25.63 -13.91
N SER A 55 -3.95 24.52 -14.12
CA SER A 55 -4.46 24.15 -15.45
C SER A 55 -5.62 25.08 -15.85
N PRO A 56 -6.01 25.14 -17.14
CA PRO A 56 -7.09 26.03 -17.61
C PRO A 56 -8.43 25.84 -16.88
N ALA A 57 -8.65 24.65 -16.34
CA ALA A 57 -9.82 24.28 -15.55
C ALA A 57 -9.76 24.72 -14.07
N GLY A 58 -8.62 25.21 -13.57
CA GLY A 58 -8.49 25.85 -12.26
C GLY A 58 -8.73 24.94 -11.05
N ILE A 59 -9.32 25.52 -10.00
CA ILE A 59 -9.72 24.83 -8.75
C ILE A 59 -10.55 23.55 -9.00
N PRO A 60 -11.52 23.52 -9.95
CA PRO A 60 -12.23 22.29 -10.31
C PRO A 60 -11.34 21.10 -10.66
N ALA A 61 -10.23 21.32 -11.38
CA ALA A 61 -9.31 20.24 -11.75
C ALA A 61 -8.55 19.69 -10.54
N ALA A 62 -8.14 20.56 -9.62
CA ALA A 62 -7.56 20.14 -8.35
C ALA A 62 -8.57 19.34 -7.51
N ALA A 63 -9.83 19.78 -7.43
CA ALA A 63 -10.89 19.07 -6.73
C ALA A 63 -11.17 17.69 -7.36
N ALA A 64 -11.21 17.59 -8.69
CA ALA A 64 -11.38 16.33 -9.41
C ALA A 64 -10.22 15.37 -9.16
N PHE A 65 -8.97 15.87 -9.16
CA PHE A 65 -7.79 15.07 -8.82
C PHE A 65 -7.89 14.52 -7.39
N LEU A 66 -8.17 15.38 -6.40
CA LEU A 66 -8.31 14.97 -5.00
C LEU A 66 -9.42 13.94 -4.83
N PHE A 67 -10.57 14.18 -5.46
CA PHE A 67 -11.71 13.27 -5.40
C PHE A 67 -11.36 11.90 -5.98
N GLY A 68 -10.81 11.85 -7.19
CA GLY A 68 -10.39 10.59 -7.82
C GLY A 68 -9.31 9.86 -7.02
N PHE A 69 -8.33 10.60 -6.49
CA PHE A 69 -7.29 10.06 -5.63
C PHE A 69 -7.85 9.41 -4.36
N TYR A 70 -8.68 10.12 -3.60
CA TYR A 70 -9.27 9.58 -2.37
C TYR A 70 -10.27 8.47 -2.65
N LEU A 71 -11.06 8.58 -3.72
CA LEU A 71 -11.98 7.53 -4.13
C LEU A 71 -11.23 6.23 -4.45
N CYS A 72 -10.13 6.31 -5.20
CA CYS A 72 -9.31 5.14 -5.51
C CYS A 72 -8.62 4.58 -4.25
N LEU A 73 -8.06 5.44 -3.41
CA LEU A 73 -7.34 5.04 -2.20
C LEU A 73 -8.26 4.36 -1.17
N VAL A 74 -9.42 4.96 -0.90
CA VAL A 74 -10.42 4.38 0.00
C VAL A 74 -11.07 3.17 -0.64
N GLY A 75 -11.42 3.26 -1.93
CA GLY A 75 -12.00 2.17 -2.70
C GLY A 75 -11.12 0.92 -2.68
N ALA A 76 -9.81 1.05 -2.89
CA ALA A 76 -8.88 -0.07 -2.81
C ALA A 76 -8.87 -0.73 -1.42
N LYS A 77 -8.90 0.05 -0.34
CA LYS A 77 -8.97 -0.48 1.03
C LYS A 77 -10.30 -1.17 1.32
N VAL A 78 -11.41 -0.59 0.87
CA VAL A 78 -12.75 -1.17 1.00
C VAL A 78 -12.84 -2.46 0.20
N CYS A 79 -12.42 -2.46 -1.06
CA CYS A 79 -12.33 -3.66 -1.88
C CYS A 79 -11.49 -4.74 -1.20
N ALA A 80 -10.30 -4.40 -0.69
CA ALA A 80 -9.47 -5.35 0.04
C ALA A 80 -10.17 -5.91 1.28
N ALA A 81 -10.86 -5.08 2.06
CA ALA A 81 -11.63 -5.51 3.24
C ALA A 81 -12.80 -6.44 2.86
N LEU A 82 -13.56 -6.09 1.81
CA LEU A 82 -14.66 -6.91 1.30
C LEU A 82 -14.18 -8.24 0.75
N LEU A 83 -13.09 -8.24 -0.03
CA LEU A 83 -12.47 -9.44 -0.58
C LEU A 83 -11.97 -10.34 0.56
N THR A 84 -11.29 -9.76 1.54
CA THR A 84 -10.80 -10.47 2.73
C THR A 84 -11.96 -11.06 3.55
N GLY A 85 -13.07 -10.32 3.70
CA GLY A 85 -14.28 -10.81 4.36
C GLY A 85 -14.94 -11.97 3.62
N LYS A 86 -15.07 -11.86 2.30
CA LYS A 86 -15.67 -12.89 1.42
C LYS A 86 -14.81 -14.15 1.34
N PHE A 87 -13.49 -14.00 1.31
CA PHE A 87 -12.54 -15.12 1.26
C PHE A 87 -12.01 -15.52 2.64
N ARG A 88 -12.60 -15.05 3.76
CA ARG A 88 -12.14 -15.36 5.12
C ARG A 88 -12.05 -16.87 5.41
N SER A 89 -12.94 -17.67 4.82
CA SER A 89 -12.91 -19.14 4.86
C SER A 89 -11.77 -19.75 4.03
N PHE A 90 -11.42 -19.13 2.90
CA PHE A 90 -10.38 -19.61 1.97
C PHE A 90 -8.96 -19.13 2.35
N LEU A 91 -8.85 -17.96 2.98
CA LEU A 91 -7.59 -17.35 3.48
C LEU A 91 -7.00 -18.09 4.69
N GLY A 92 -7.78 -18.94 5.37
CA GLY A 92 -7.26 -19.85 6.40
C GLY A 92 -6.45 -21.02 5.84
N SER A 93 -6.44 -21.22 4.51
CA SER A 93 -5.78 -22.36 3.88
C SER A 93 -4.37 -22.06 3.37
N ARG A 94 -3.63 -23.12 3.06
CA ARG A 94 -2.28 -23.13 2.45
C ARG A 94 -2.16 -22.24 1.20
N GLY A 95 -3.26 -21.91 0.53
CA GLY A 95 -3.30 -21.02 -0.64
C GLY A 95 -2.92 -19.57 -0.35
N TYR A 96 -3.30 -19.01 0.81
CA TYR A 96 -2.88 -17.66 1.21
C TYR A 96 -1.37 -17.59 1.45
N ALA A 97 -0.81 -18.61 2.12
CA ALA A 97 0.63 -18.70 2.35
C ALA A 97 1.41 -18.85 1.03
N LEU A 98 0.89 -19.59 0.05
CA LEU A 98 1.50 -19.69 -1.28
C LEU A 98 1.44 -18.36 -2.03
N LEU A 99 0.30 -17.67 -2.02
CA LEU A 99 0.15 -16.35 -2.65
C LEU A 99 1.11 -15.32 -2.06
N MET A 100 1.21 -15.26 -0.73
CA MET A 100 2.14 -14.35 -0.04
C MET A 100 3.61 -14.67 -0.37
N ARG A 101 3.97 -15.96 -0.48
CA ARG A 101 5.32 -16.38 -0.91
C ARG A 101 5.61 -15.99 -2.35
N LEU A 102 4.65 -16.17 -3.26
CA LEU A 102 4.78 -15.77 -4.67
C LEU A 102 4.92 -14.25 -4.81
N LEU A 103 4.12 -13.46 -4.10
CA LEU A 103 4.25 -12.01 -4.07
C LEU A 103 5.61 -11.56 -3.50
N GLY A 104 6.08 -12.21 -2.44
CA GLY A 104 7.41 -11.97 -1.87
C GLY A 104 8.52 -12.25 -2.90
N LEU A 105 8.46 -13.37 -3.60
CA LEU A 105 9.40 -13.71 -4.68
C LEU A 105 9.34 -12.69 -5.83
N ALA A 106 8.14 -12.26 -6.22
CA ALA A 106 7.95 -11.24 -7.23
C ALA A 106 8.60 -9.91 -6.82
N LEU A 107 8.47 -9.50 -5.55
CA LEU A 107 9.15 -8.31 -5.04
C LEU A 107 10.67 -8.43 -5.09
N PHE A 108 11.24 -9.60 -4.75
CA PHE A 108 12.67 -9.82 -4.87
C PHE A 108 13.15 -9.75 -6.32
N ALA A 109 12.38 -10.31 -7.25
CA ALA A 109 12.68 -10.20 -8.67
C ALA A 109 12.64 -8.74 -9.13
N PHE A 110 11.61 -7.99 -8.73
CA PHE A 110 11.49 -6.56 -9.06
C PHE A 110 12.64 -5.73 -8.48
N ALA A 111 13.03 -6.00 -7.23
CA ALA A 111 14.18 -5.36 -6.60
C ALA A 111 15.49 -5.66 -7.35
N ALA A 112 15.69 -6.91 -7.77
CA ALA A 112 16.86 -7.30 -8.56
C ALA A 112 16.89 -6.60 -9.93
N PHE A 113 15.75 -6.49 -10.62
CA PHE A 113 15.62 -5.72 -11.85
C PHE A 113 15.92 -4.24 -11.62
N PHE A 114 15.35 -3.64 -10.58
CA PHE A 114 15.58 -2.23 -10.26
C PHE A 114 17.04 -1.92 -9.92
N VAL A 115 17.73 -2.82 -9.21
CA VAL A 115 19.18 -2.70 -8.96
C VAL A 115 19.96 -2.83 -10.26
N ARG A 116 19.62 -3.78 -11.14
CA ARG A 116 20.26 -3.91 -12.45
C ARG A 116 20.08 -2.65 -13.29
N ASP A 117 18.87 -2.11 -13.35
CA ASP A 117 18.56 -0.91 -14.12
C ASP A 117 19.21 0.34 -13.50
N GLY A 118 19.27 0.41 -12.16
CA GLY A 118 20.02 1.45 -11.45
C GLY A 118 21.53 1.39 -11.71
N LEU A 119 22.12 0.20 -11.74
CA LEU A 119 23.55 0.00 -12.06
C LEU A 119 23.88 0.33 -13.52
N ARG A 120 22.95 0.06 -14.44
CA ARG A 120 23.03 0.50 -15.84
C ARG A 120 22.94 2.02 -15.96
N PHE A 121 22.01 2.65 -15.24
CA PHE A 121 21.87 4.11 -15.22
C PHE A 121 23.13 4.80 -14.65
N LEU A 122 23.83 4.16 -13.71
CA LEU A 122 25.10 4.63 -13.15
C LEU A 122 26.34 4.29 -13.99
N GLY A 123 26.18 3.61 -15.15
CA GLY A 123 27.27 3.32 -16.08
C GLY A 123 28.27 2.25 -15.60
N LEU A 124 27.91 1.45 -14.59
CA LEU A 124 28.79 0.41 -14.03
C LEU A 124 28.78 -0.91 -14.83
N PHE A 125 27.78 -1.09 -15.71
CA PHE A 125 27.75 -2.16 -16.72
C PHE A 125 27.16 -1.60 -18.01
N SER A 126 27.92 -1.72 -19.10
CA SER A 126 27.55 -1.37 -20.48
C SER A 126 26.40 -2.21 -21.03
#